data_AF-A0A957T431-F1
#
_entry.id   AF-A0A957T431-F1
#
_cell.length_a   1.000
_cell.length_b   1.000
_cell.length_c   1.000
_cell.angle_alpha   90.00
_cell.angle_beta   90.00
_cell.angle_gamma   90.00
#
_symmetry.space_group_name_H-M   'P 1'
#
loop_
_entity.id
_entity.type
_entity.pdbx_description
1 polymer ?
#
loop_
_entity_poly.entity_id
_entity_poly.type
_entity_poly.pdbx_seq_one_letter_code
_entity_poly.pdbx_strand_id
1 'polypeptide(L)'
;MSLMSLGLVRGLVWQALGTLAALIVVALIRVFAGVTPYWASEGGWVIAMLVGAISFMIGVGSMSDWMKWWRGIETPMHHGPPVGVPAWTR
;
A
#
# COMPACT_ATOMS: atom_id res chain seq x y z
N MET A 1 16.73 -1.20 -17.34
CA MET A 1 15.49 -1.04 -16.54
C MET A 1 15.66 -1.83 -15.25
N SER A 2 15.36 -1.24 -14.09
CA SER A 2 15.37 -1.96 -12.80
C SER A 2 14.00 -2.59 -12.56
N LEU A 3 13.92 -3.75 -11.92
CA LEU A 3 12.63 -4.36 -11.56
C LEU A 3 11.75 -3.42 -10.72
N MET A 4 12.38 -2.52 -9.93
CA MET A 4 11.68 -1.53 -9.11
C MET A 4 11.08 -0.38 -9.93
N SER A 5 11.31 -0.29 -11.24
CA SER A 5 10.61 0.68 -12.08
C SER A 5 9.21 0.23 -12.50
N LEU A 6 8.89 -1.06 -12.34
CA LEU A 6 7.56 -1.59 -12.62
C LEU A 6 6.62 -1.29 -11.44
N GLY A 7 5.47 -0.68 -11.72
CA GLY A 7 4.52 -0.33 -10.67
C GLY A 7 3.96 -1.57 -9.96
N LEU A 8 3.74 -2.68 -10.67
CA LEU A 8 3.38 -3.97 -10.05
C LEU A 8 4.39 -4.43 -9.00
N VAL A 9 5.69 -4.41 -9.32
CA VAL A 9 6.75 -4.87 -8.40
C VAL A 9 6.79 -3.98 -7.16
N ARG A 10 6.77 -2.66 -7.35
CA ARG A 10 6.67 -1.70 -6.25
C ARG A 10 5.42 -1.94 -5.41
N GLY A 11 4.27 -2.13 -6.05
CA GLY A 11 3.00 -2.43 -5.39
C GLY A 11 3.11 -3.64 -4.47
N LEU A 12 3.65 -4.75 -4.96
CA LEU A 12 3.83 -5.97 -4.17
C LEU A 12 4.79 -5.77 -3.00
N VAL A 13 5.88 -5.01 -3.18
CA VAL A 13 6.80 -4.65 -2.10
C VAL A 13 6.06 -3.85 -1.02
N TRP A 14 5.33 -2.81 -1.41
CA TRP A 14 4.57 -1.98 -0.47
C TRP A 14 3.42 -2.74 0.19
N GLN A 15 2.78 -3.69 -0.50
CA GLN A 15 1.79 -4.58 0.08
C GLN A 15 2.38 -5.41 1.20
N ALA A 16 3.51 -6.08 0.95
CA ALA A 16 4.18 -6.91 1.94
C ALA A 16 4.60 -6.09 3.17
N LEU A 17 5.17 -4.90 2.95
CA LEU A 17 5.57 -3.98 4.03
C LEU A 17 4.35 -3.48 4.82
N GLY A 18 3.28 -3.08 4.14
CA GLY A 18 2.05 -2.59 4.77
C GLY A 18 1.33 -3.66 5.59
N THR A 19 1.22 -4.87 5.06
CA THR A 19 0.64 -6.02 5.78
C THR A 19 1.48 -6.35 7.01
N LEU A 20 2.81 -6.44 6.89
CA LEU A 20 3.67 -6.72 8.03
C LEU A 20 3.55 -5.63 9.11
N ALA A 21 3.59 -4.36 8.73
CA ALA A 21 3.44 -3.24 9.65
C ALA A 21 2.08 -3.27 10.38
N ALA A 22 1.00 -3.50 9.65
CA ALA A 22 -0.34 -3.60 10.24
C ALA A 22 -0.48 -4.82 11.17
N LEU A 23 0.09 -5.96 10.80
CA LEU A 23 0.09 -7.15 11.64
C LEU A 23 0.84 -6.92 12.96
N ILE A 24 1.98 -6.22 12.90
CA ILE A 24 2.73 -5.80 14.11
C ILE A 24 1.88 -4.88 14.98
N VAL A 25 1.25 -3.86 14.39
CA VAL A 25 0.40 -2.93 15.16
C VAL A 25 -0.77 -3.66 15.83
N VAL A 26 -1.48 -4.52 15.10
CA VAL A 26 -2.59 -5.29 15.67
C VAL A 26 -2.09 -6.23 16.75
N ALA A 27 -0.95 -6.89 16.53
CA ALA A 27 -0.36 -7.77 17.55
C ALA A 27 -0.01 -7.01 18.83
N LEU A 28 0.59 -5.82 18.72
CA LEU A 28 0.88 -4.97 19.88
C LEU A 28 -0.39 -4.58 20.64
N ILE A 29 -1.44 -4.16 19.93
CA ILE A 29 -2.73 -3.86 20.56
C ILE A 29 -3.27 -5.08 21.32
N ARG A 30 -3.19 -6.27 20.71
CA ARG A 30 -3.67 -7.52 21.33
C ARG A 30 -2.85 -7.93 22.54
N VAL A 31 -1.53 -7.70 22.53
CA VAL A 31 -0.64 -7.92 23.68
C VAL A 31 -1.07 -7.01 24.84
N PHE A 32 -1.25 -5.70 24.60
CA PHE A 32 -1.68 -4.77 25.65
C PHE A 32 -3.11 -5.05 26.14
N ALA A 33 -3.98 -5.59 25.28
CA ALA A 33 -5.33 -6.00 25.65
C ALA A 33 -5.40 -7.38 26.32
N GLY A 34 -4.30 -8.14 26.37
CA GLY A 34 -4.29 -9.49 26.95
C GLY A 34 -5.06 -10.55 26.16
N VAL A 35 -5.33 -10.34 24.86
CA VAL A 35 -6.16 -11.23 24.03
C VAL A 35 -5.31 -12.18 23.18
N THR A 36 -5.42 -13.49 23.42
CA THR A 36 -4.77 -14.55 22.64
C THR A 36 -5.60 -15.00 21.43
N PRO A 37 -4.99 -15.45 20.32
CA PRO A 37 -3.54 -15.42 20.05
C PRO A 37 -3.07 -13.99 19.80
N TYR A 38 -1.91 -13.63 20.35
CA TYR A 38 -1.39 -12.26 20.23
C TYR A 38 -0.94 -11.94 18.81
N TRP A 39 -0.37 -12.92 18.13
CA TRP A 39 0.14 -12.81 16.77
C TRP A 39 -0.77 -13.55 15.79
N ALA A 40 -0.85 -13.08 14.54
CA ALA A 40 -1.46 -13.82 13.43
C ALA A 40 -2.88 -14.37 13.72
N SER A 41 -3.68 -13.66 14.52
CA SER A 41 -5.10 -13.97 14.67
C SER A 41 -5.83 -13.74 13.35
N GLU A 42 -6.96 -14.42 13.13
CA GLU A 42 -7.77 -14.25 11.92
C GLU A 42 -8.14 -12.77 11.70
N GLY A 43 -8.66 -12.11 12.74
CA GLY A 43 -8.95 -10.67 12.67
C GLY A 43 -7.70 -9.81 12.42
N GLY A 44 -6.54 -10.21 12.93
CA GLY A 44 -5.27 -9.55 12.64
C GLY A 44 -4.87 -9.67 11.18
N TRP A 45 -5.03 -10.84 10.57
CA TRP A 45 -4.79 -11.05 9.14
C TRP A 45 -5.75 -10.25 8.27
N VAL A 46 -7.05 -10.22 8.62
CA VAL A 46 -8.05 -9.44 7.87
C VAL A 46 -7.67 -7.96 7.84
N ILE A 47 -7.36 -7.37 9.00
CA ILE A 47 -6.94 -5.96 9.10
C ILE A 47 -5.62 -5.74 8.35
N ALA A 48 -4.65 -6.64 8.52
CA ALA A 48 -3.34 -6.51 7.89
C ALA A 48 -3.42 -6.60 6.36
N MET A 49 -4.28 -7.45 5.80
CA MET A 49 -4.49 -7.57 4.36
C MET A 49 -5.24 -6.35 3.80
N LEU A 50 -6.18 -5.78 4.55
CA LEU A 50 -6.85 -4.54 4.16
C LEU A 50 -5.83 -3.38 4.06
N VAL A 51 -4.99 -3.21 5.08
CA VAL A 51 -3.93 -2.19 5.06
C VAL A 51 -2.89 -2.49 3.99
N GLY A 52 -2.57 -3.76 3.75
CA GLY A 52 -1.72 -4.21 2.66
C GLY A 52 -2.25 -3.81 1.29
N ALA A 53 -3.54 -3.99 1.03
CA ALA A 53 -4.18 -3.60 -0.23
C ALA A 53 -4.11 -2.07 -0.46
N ILE A 54 -4.31 -1.27 0.59
CA ILE A 54 -4.15 0.19 0.50
C ILE A 54 -2.68 0.54 0.23
N SER A 55 -1.76 -0.13 0.91
CA SER A 55 -0.32 0.07 0.72
C SER A 55 0.13 -0.32 -0.69
N PHE A 56 -0.47 -1.36 -1.30
CA PHE A 56 -0.26 -1.71 -2.71
C PHE A 56 -0.64 -0.56 -3.63
N MET A 57 -1.84 0.02 -3.45
CA MET A 57 -2.33 1.14 -4.27
C MET A 57 -1.40 2.36 -4.16
N ILE A 58 -0.91 2.64 -2.95
CA ILE A 58 0.12 3.66 -2.71
C ILE A 58 1.42 3.32 -3.46
N GLY A 59 1.89 2.08 -3.37
CA GLY A 59 3.14 1.63 -4.00
C GLY A 59 3.12 1.66 -5.53
N VAL A 60 2.00 1.31 -6.15
CA VAL A 60 1.76 1.46 -7.59
C VAL A 60 1.66 2.94 -7.99
N GLY A 61 1.29 3.81 -7.05
CA GLY A 61 1.19 5.26 -7.27
C GLY A 61 -0.21 5.75 -7.66
N SER A 62 -1.23 4.89 -7.60
CA SER A 62 -2.62 5.28 -7.92
C SER A 62 -3.19 6.30 -6.95
N MET A 63 -2.62 6.39 -5.74
CA MET A 63 -3.00 7.37 -4.71
C MET A 63 -2.17 8.64 -4.72
N SER A 64 -1.23 8.82 -5.66
CA SER A 64 -0.34 9.98 -5.67
C SER A 64 -1.08 11.31 -5.84
N ASP A 65 -2.11 11.35 -6.68
CA ASP A 65 -2.92 12.56 -6.87
C ASP A 65 -3.88 12.80 -5.70
N TRP A 66 -4.42 11.74 -5.09
CA TRP A 66 -5.19 11.86 -3.83
C TRP A 66 -4.37 12.52 -2.71
N MET A 67 -3.09 12.17 -2.59
CA MET A 67 -2.19 12.80 -1.61
C MET A 67 -1.91 14.27 -1.92
N LYS A 68 -1.90 14.66 -3.19
CA LYS A 68 -1.77 16.07 -3.60
C LYS A 68 -3.05 16.83 -3.30
N TRP A 69 -4.22 16.26 -3.60
CA TRP A 69 -5.52 16.86 -3.33
C TRP A 69 -5.77 17.09 -1.85
N TRP A 70 -5.36 16.14 -0.98
CA TRP A 70 -5.42 16.36 0.47
C TRP A 70 -4.68 17.65 0.87
N ARG A 71 -3.56 17.94 0.22
CA ARG A 71 -2.70 19.11 0.47
C ARG A 71 -3.13 20.37 -0.30
N GLY A 72 -4.27 20.34 -1.01
CA GLY A 72 -4.72 21.45 -1.84
C GLY A 72 -3.87 21.70 -3.08
N ILE A 73 -3.07 20.72 -3.51
CA ILE A 73 -2.23 20.82 -4.71
C ILE A 73 -3.04 20.34 -5.92
N GLU A 74 -3.21 21.22 -6.90
CA GLU A 74 -3.85 20.88 -8.17
C GLU A 74 -3.01 19.86 -8.96
N THR A 75 -3.70 18.95 -9.63
CA THR A 75 -3.07 17.93 -10.48
C THR A 75 -3.47 18.13 -11.93
N PRO A 76 -2.56 17.99 -12.91
CA PRO A 76 -2.90 18.12 -14.31
C PRO A 76 -3.98 17.11 -14.70
N MET A 77 -5.00 17.56 -15.44
CA MET A 77 -6.04 16.69 -16.00
C MET A 77 -5.54 15.97 -17.26
N HIS A 78 -4.39 15.30 -17.15
CA HIS A 78 -3.81 14.51 -18.24
C HIS A 78 -4.22 13.05 -18.09
N HIS A 79 -5.09 12.58 -18.96
CA HIS A 79 -5.47 11.17 -19.04
C HIS A 79 -4.50 10.44 -19.97
N GLY A 80 -3.83 9.40 -19.48
CA GLY A 80 -3.03 8.51 -20.31
C GLY A 80 -1.73 8.04 -19.67
N PRO A 81 -1.03 7.09 -20.33
CA PRO A 81 0.27 6.61 -19.89
C PRO A 81 1.32 7.74 -19.95
N PRO A 82 2.40 7.66 -19.15
CA PRO A 82 3.47 8.64 -19.20
C PRO A 82 4.10 8.68 -20.60
N VAL A 83 4.45 9.89 -21.04
CA VAL A 83 5.04 10.10 -22.36
C VAL A 83 6.39 9.40 -22.44
N GLY A 84 6.58 8.58 -23.48
CA GLY A 84 7.86 7.92 -23.76
C GLY A 84 8.09 6.57 -23.09
N VAL A 85 7.08 5.98 -22.43
CA VAL A 85 7.15 4.61 -21.89
C VAL A 85 5.95 3.75 -22.31
N PRO A 86 6.11 2.42 -22.44
CA PRO A 86 4.99 1.54 -22.74
C PRO A 86 3.90 1.62 -21.67
N ALA A 87 2.63 1.62 -22.09
CA ALA A 87 1.49 1.78 -21.17
C ALA A 87 1.42 0.71 -20.05
N TRP A 88 2.00 -0.47 -20.27
CA TRP A 88 2.01 -1.58 -19.32
C TRP A 88 3.05 -1.46 -18.19
N THR A 89 3.93 -0.46 -18.20
CA THR A 89 4.95 -0.29 -17.14
C THR A 89 4.38 0.25 -15.84
N ARG A 90 3.11 0.68 -15.85
CA ARG A 90 2.31 1.07 -14.69
C ARG A 90 2.06 -0.11 -13.75
#